data_AF-A0A9Q1JH00-F1
#
_entry.id   AF-A0A9Q1JH00-F1
#
_cell.length_a   1.000
_cell.length_b   1.000
_cell.length_c   1.000
_cell.angle_alpha   90.00
_cell.angle_beta   90.00
_cell.angle_gamma   90.00
#
_symmetry.space_group_name_H-M   'P 1'
#
loop_
_entity.id
_entity.type
_entity.pdbx_description
1 polymer ?
#
loop_
_entity_poly.entity_id
_entity_poly.type
_entity_poly.pdbx_seq_one_letter_code
_entity_poly.pdbx_strand_id
1 'polypeptide(L)'
;MGYKTSTWDIRLMSIEARARASMGYNTMEDVDGKALFSRLTTVVKFIYRFICLQSGPWMRCFGKLTWPRMSELIISNFLSKVVPDDASKLADFHVVMNTSSEFEIVLKEVMFISESDKNDQRLSNFADNVEVHFAVRKKAEILAKARQLILQCNFTIPLDFDSKEPNFGGDRISHRFVDLLFSSESCMVSEAALQLMQLVHQTLRDVCVSSPRVALEFYYAARDALLLCEAIIPIKLERQLDSVNQVAVLMYNDCLYLSQEILGLGFEYRPNFPSFMKEHAMFVDMAPRLQLVAEEILQKHIRVIASNLKEAVDGADGFQNTHQMPQYESAKFSLEQVVVFILEKVRLIWEPVLLPSTYKRNMCVVLESVFSRITQDILLLDDIAAEETLQLQRLIHLLLESLAPLLESLNIIQVDKKSDQCFSRPLEADIPSLGKIRKLADLLDMSLKSVTEAWENGELYGCGFVLTEVVDFIKGIFTDSPLRRECLGRIHRINF
;
A
#
# COMPACT_ATOMS: atom_id res chain seq x y z
N MET A 1 16.81 57.59 -23.59
CA MET A 1 15.80 57.71 -22.52
C MET A 1 16.32 57.03 -21.26
N GLY A 2 16.87 57.80 -20.31
CA GLY A 2 17.24 57.29 -18.99
C GLY A 2 16.06 57.48 -18.04
N TYR A 3 15.47 56.37 -17.57
CA TYR A 3 14.43 56.43 -16.55
C TYR A 3 15.08 56.73 -15.19
N LYS A 4 14.85 57.94 -14.68
CA LYS A 4 15.12 58.29 -13.28
C LYS A 4 14.17 57.46 -12.41
N THR A 5 14.71 56.47 -11.70
CA THR A 5 14.06 55.88 -10.54
C THR A 5 13.78 56.98 -9.53
N SER A 6 12.53 57.10 -9.11
CA SER A 6 12.09 58.16 -8.22
C SER A 6 12.65 57.92 -6.82
N THR A 7 12.97 58.99 -6.09
CA THR A 7 13.39 58.95 -4.68
C THR A 7 12.35 58.31 -3.75
N TRP A 8 11.14 58.04 -4.25
CA TRP A 8 10.07 57.32 -3.56
C TRP A 8 10.25 55.80 -3.59
N ASP A 9 10.78 55.24 -4.68
CA ASP A 9 10.97 53.77 -4.82
C ASP A 9 12.06 53.24 -3.88
N ILE A 10 13.11 54.04 -3.64
CA ILE A 10 14.20 53.71 -2.71
C ILE A 10 13.70 53.77 -1.25
N ARG A 11 12.77 54.67 -0.93
CA ARG A 11 12.15 54.75 0.41
C ARG A 11 11.19 53.62 0.67
N LEU A 12 10.41 53.19 -0.32
CA LEU A 12 9.48 52.06 -0.19
C LEU A 12 10.23 50.74 0.01
N MET A 13 11.31 50.51 -0.75
CA MET A 13 12.18 49.33 -0.57
C MET A 13 12.93 49.34 0.78
N SER A 14 13.30 50.51 1.31
CA SER A 14 13.93 50.62 2.63
C SER A 14 12.94 50.35 3.79
N ILE A 15 11.67 50.70 3.61
CA ILE A 15 10.60 50.40 4.58
C ILE A 15 10.24 48.91 4.53
N GLU A 16 10.14 48.29 3.35
CA GLU A 16 9.91 46.85 3.22
C GLU A 16 11.11 46.01 3.70
N ALA A 17 12.34 46.47 3.47
CA ALA A 17 13.54 45.83 3.99
C ALA A 17 13.63 45.96 5.53
N ARG A 18 13.20 47.08 6.11
CA ARG A 18 13.07 47.22 7.58
C ARG A 18 11.94 46.36 8.16
N ALA A 19 10.83 46.19 7.43
CA ALA A 19 9.75 45.29 7.83
C ALA A 19 10.15 43.81 7.75
N ARG A 20 11.00 43.42 6.78
CA ARG A 20 11.57 42.07 6.69
C ARG A 20 12.70 41.83 7.70
N ALA A 21 13.52 42.84 8.00
CA ALA A 21 14.60 42.72 9.00
C ALA A 21 14.10 42.74 10.45
N SER A 22 12.90 43.28 10.73
CA SER A 22 12.23 43.11 12.04
C SER A 22 11.52 41.77 12.20
N MET A 23 11.47 40.96 11.14
CA MET A 23 10.93 39.61 11.15
C MET A 23 12.07 38.61 11.36
N GLY A 24 12.88 38.89 12.38
CA GLY A 24 13.70 37.86 13.01
C GLY A 24 12.78 36.81 13.60
N TYR A 25 13.25 35.57 13.65
CA TYR A 25 12.60 34.45 14.32
C TYR A 25 12.35 34.78 15.80
N ASN A 26 11.26 35.48 16.09
CA ASN A 26 10.76 35.63 17.44
C ASN A 26 10.08 34.31 17.80
N THR A 27 10.78 33.52 18.60
CA THR A 27 10.18 32.69 19.64
C THR A 27 8.92 33.37 20.17
N MET A 28 7.78 32.66 20.18
CA MET A 28 6.48 33.10 20.70
C MET A 28 6.65 34.06 21.89
N GLU A 29 6.66 35.37 21.63
CA GLU A 29 6.40 36.35 22.67
C GLU A 29 4.92 36.16 22.98
N ASP A 30 4.67 35.82 24.23
CA ASP A 30 3.37 35.73 24.88
C ASP A 30 2.57 37.01 24.58
N VAL A 31 1.79 37.00 23.50
CA VAL A 31 0.91 38.12 23.17
C VAL A 31 -0.25 38.03 24.16
N ASP A 32 -0.08 38.70 25.30
CA ASP A 32 -1.10 38.80 26.33
C ASP A 32 -2.39 39.36 25.72
N GLY A 33 -3.38 38.49 25.52
CA GLY A 33 -4.69 38.86 24.95
C GLY A 33 -5.36 39.98 25.73
N LYS A 34 -5.10 40.04 27.05
CA LYS A 34 -5.60 41.10 27.92
C LYS A 34 -5.01 42.45 27.55
N ALA A 35 -3.71 42.50 27.25
CA ALA A 35 -3.04 43.73 26.81
C ALA A 35 -3.55 44.20 25.45
N LEU A 36 -3.77 43.28 24.50
CA LEU A 36 -4.32 43.61 23.18
C LEU A 36 -5.74 44.21 23.29
N PHE A 37 -6.65 43.53 23.97
CA PHE A 37 -8.02 44.00 24.13
C PHE A 37 -8.11 45.28 24.94
N SER A 38 -7.24 45.48 25.95
CA SER A 38 -7.14 46.74 26.70
C SER A 38 -6.73 47.93 25.80
N ARG A 39 -5.76 47.74 24.92
CA ARG A 39 -5.34 48.79 23.96
C ARG A 39 -6.45 49.11 22.96
N LEU A 40 -7.10 48.09 22.40
CA LEU A 40 -8.24 48.27 21.49
C LEU A 40 -9.39 49.00 22.19
N THR A 41 -9.69 48.63 23.43
CA THR A 41 -10.70 49.30 24.25
C THR A 41 -10.38 50.79 24.43
N THR A 42 -9.11 51.12 24.66
CA THR A 42 -8.67 52.52 24.80
C THR A 42 -8.90 53.31 23.52
N VAL A 43 -8.59 52.72 22.36
CA VAL A 43 -8.82 53.34 21.05
C VAL A 43 -10.32 53.54 20.81
N VAL A 44 -11.15 52.54 21.08
CA VAL A 44 -12.61 52.65 20.91
C VAL A 44 -13.20 53.72 21.84
N LYS A 45 -12.77 53.78 23.11
CA LYS A 45 -13.19 54.84 24.05
C LYS A 45 -12.73 56.24 23.61
N PHE A 46 -11.54 56.35 23.02
CA PHE A 46 -11.07 57.60 22.43
C PHE A 46 -11.96 58.04 21.27
N ILE A 47 -12.28 57.13 20.34
CA ILE A 47 -13.17 57.40 19.21
C ILE A 47 -14.55 57.84 19.73
N TYR A 48 -15.09 57.14 20.73
CA TYR A 48 -16.36 57.50 21.34
C TYR A 48 -16.36 58.93 21.88
N ARG A 49 -15.32 59.31 22.63
CA ARG A 49 -15.22 60.60 23.30
C ARG A 49 -14.93 61.76 22.36
N PHE A 50 -13.99 61.60 21.44
CA PHE A 50 -13.43 62.71 20.67
C PHE A 50 -13.91 62.77 19.22
N ILE A 51 -14.31 61.64 18.62
CA ILE A 51 -14.81 61.59 17.23
C ILE A 51 -16.34 61.55 17.22
N CYS A 52 -16.92 60.64 17.99
CA CYS A 52 -18.38 60.49 18.07
C CYS A 52 -19.04 61.46 19.07
N LEU A 53 -18.24 62.28 19.78
CA LEU A 53 -18.70 63.29 20.74
C LEU A 53 -19.68 62.72 21.79
N GLN A 54 -19.47 61.48 22.23
CA GLN A 54 -20.34 60.73 23.15
C GLN A 54 -21.77 60.52 22.62
N SER A 55 -21.95 60.56 21.29
CA SER A 55 -23.23 60.30 20.64
C SER A 55 -23.38 58.83 20.29
N GLY A 56 -24.32 58.15 20.97
CA GLY A 56 -24.64 56.74 20.71
C GLY A 56 -25.02 56.42 19.24
N PRO A 57 -25.84 57.23 18.55
CA PRO A 57 -26.16 57.01 17.14
C PRO A 57 -24.94 57.05 16.21
N TRP A 58 -24.01 57.99 16.44
CA TRP A 58 -22.79 58.12 15.64
C TRP A 58 -21.85 56.94 15.87
N MET A 59 -21.72 56.51 17.13
CA MET A 59 -20.93 55.34 17.49
C MET A 59 -21.47 54.06 16.86
N ARG A 60 -22.80 53.90 16.82
CA ARG A 60 -23.46 52.77 16.15
C ARG A 60 -23.19 52.74 14.65
N CYS A 61 -23.25 53.89 13.97
CA CYS A 61 -22.91 53.97 12.55
C CYS A 61 -21.43 53.63 12.30
N PHE A 62 -20.53 54.16 13.14
CA PHE A 62 -19.10 53.87 13.04
C PHE A 62 -18.80 52.38 13.26
N GLY A 63 -19.40 51.77 14.28
CA GLY A 63 -19.28 50.35 14.58
C GLY A 63 -19.80 49.46 13.44
N LYS A 64 -21.00 49.73 12.89
CA LYS A 64 -21.54 48.98 11.74
C LYS A 64 -20.60 48.95 10.52
N LEU A 65 -19.87 50.03 10.28
CA LEU A 65 -18.95 50.13 9.14
C LEU A 65 -17.59 49.43 9.39
N THR A 66 -17.13 49.41 10.65
CA THR A 66 -15.76 49.02 10.98
C THR A 66 -15.65 47.67 11.68
N TRP A 67 -16.63 47.29 12.49
CA TRP A 67 -16.62 46.07 13.29
C TRP A 67 -16.45 44.78 12.48
N PRO A 68 -17.11 44.59 11.31
CA PRO A 68 -16.94 43.35 10.55
C PRO A 68 -15.50 43.10 10.13
N ARG A 69 -14.79 44.14 9.66
CA ARG A 69 -13.39 44.04 9.25
C ARG A 69 -12.44 43.97 10.44
N MET A 70 -12.75 44.71 11.51
CA MET A 70 -11.93 44.72 12.73
C MET A 70 -11.97 43.35 13.43
N SER A 71 -13.16 42.75 13.58
CA SER A 71 -13.33 41.41 14.15
C SER A 71 -12.61 40.34 13.33
N GLU A 72 -12.68 40.40 12.00
CA GLU A 72 -11.97 39.46 11.13
C GLU A 72 -10.44 39.57 11.27
N LEU A 73 -9.90 40.79 11.38
CA LEU A 73 -8.47 41.00 11.61
C LEU A 73 -8.02 40.50 12.99
N ILE A 74 -8.85 40.66 14.02
CA ILE A 74 -8.58 40.13 15.37
C ILE A 74 -8.61 38.60 15.33
N ILE A 75 -9.61 38.00 14.67
CA ILE A 75 -9.71 36.54 14.56
C ILE A 75 -8.50 35.96 13.81
N SER A 76 -8.20 36.50 12.61
CA SER A 76 -7.14 35.97 11.75
C SER A 76 -5.72 36.17 12.28
N ASN A 77 -5.45 37.31 12.95
CA ASN A 77 -4.09 37.63 13.40
C ASN A 77 -3.81 37.29 14.86
N PHE A 78 -4.85 37.12 15.69
CA PHE A 78 -4.71 36.83 17.11
C PHE A 78 -5.42 35.53 17.49
N LEU A 79 -6.76 35.48 17.51
CA LEU A 79 -7.48 34.34 18.09
C LEU A 79 -7.15 33.01 17.41
N SER A 80 -7.00 32.97 16.09
CA SER A 80 -6.64 31.76 15.33
C SER A 80 -5.23 31.23 15.66
N LYS A 81 -4.29 32.13 15.99
CA LYS A 81 -2.90 31.78 16.30
C LYS A 81 -2.73 31.31 17.73
N VAL A 82 -3.62 31.76 18.62
CA VAL A 82 -3.63 31.43 20.04
C VAL A 82 -4.39 30.12 20.31
N VAL A 83 -5.13 29.58 19.33
CA VAL A 83 -5.70 28.22 19.43
C VAL A 83 -4.58 27.22 19.72
N PRO A 84 -4.63 26.47 20.84
CA PRO A 84 -3.55 25.57 21.23
C PRO A 84 -3.33 24.44 20.22
N ASP A 85 -2.10 23.93 20.12
CA ASP A 85 -1.77 22.71 19.35
C ASP A 85 -1.87 21.41 20.18
N ASP A 86 -2.12 21.56 21.49
CA ASP A 86 -2.18 20.49 22.49
C ASP A 86 -3.46 20.63 23.33
N ALA A 87 -4.13 19.50 23.55
CA ALA A 87 -5.35 19.41 24.34
C ALA A 87 -5.12 19.83 25.80
N SER A 88 -3.91 19.63 26.34
CA SER A 88 -3.57 20.04 27.72
C SER A 88 -3.63 21.56 27.93
N LYS A 89 -3.43 22.33 26.85
CA LYS A 89 -3.41 23.80 26.83
C LYS A 89 -4.74 24.43 26.45
N LEU A 90 -5.77 23.62 26.16
CA LEU A 90 -7.15 24.12 25.96
C LEU A 90 -7.66 24.83 27.22
N ALA A 91 -7.22 24.39 28.41
CA ALA A 91 -7.58 25.03 29.67
C ALA A 91 -7.09 26.48 29.74
N ASP A 92 -5.88 26.76 29.26
CA ASP A 92 -5.27 28.10 29.23
C ASP A 92 -5.99 29.03 28.24
N PHE A 93 -6.62 28.47 27.19
CA PHE A 93 -7.41 29.22 26.23
C PHE A 93 -8.71 29.79 26.82
N HIS A 94 -9.21 29.26 27.94
CA HIS A 94 -10.38 29.84 28.63
C HIS A 94 -10.13 31.29 29.07
N VAL A 95 -8.88 31.66 29.37
CA VAL A 95 -8.51 33.06 29.69
C VAL A 95 -8.74 33.97 28.47
N VAL A 96 -8.40 33.48 27.27
CA VAL A 96 -8.59 34.21 26.02
C VAL A 96 -10.07 34.29 25.65
N MET A 97 -10.86 33.25 25.94
CA MET A 97 -12.32 33.29 25.78
C MET A 97 -12.95 34.35 26.67
N ASN A 98 -12.60 34.35 27.96
CA ASN A 98 -13.15 35.31 28.92
C ASN A 98 -12.79 36.74 28.54
N THR A 99 -11.52 37.00 28.19
CA THR A 99 -11.09 38.35 27.78
C THR A 99 -11.71 38.81 26.46
N SER A 100 -11.98 37.90 25.52
CA SER A 100 -12.69 38.22 24.27
C SER A 100 -14.15 38.59 24.53
N SER A 101 -14.82 37.86 25.43
CA SER A 101 -16.20 38.14 25.85
C SER A 101 -16.30 39.47 26.62
N GLU A 102 -15.38 39.71 27.55
CA GLU A 102 -15.28 41.00 28.27
C GLU A 102 -15.09 42.17 27.31
N PHE A 103 -14.26 42.01 26.28
CA PHE A 103 -14.07 43.04 25.25
C PHE A 103 -15.36 43.34 24.49
N GLU A 104 -16.10 42.31 24.05
CA GLU A 104 -17.39 42.51 23.40
C GLU A 104 -18.43 43.17 24.30
N ILE A 105 -18.42 42.89 25.62
CA ILE A 105 -19.29 43.58 26.59
C ILE A 105 -18.97 45.08 26.60
N VAL A 106 -17.69 45.45 26.66
CA VAL A 106 -17.28 46.86 26.62
C VAL A 106 -17.70 47.54 25.31
N LEU A 107 -17.63 46.84 24.18
CA LEU A 107 -18.10 47.37 22.90
C LEU A 107 -19.63 47.60 22.86
N LYS A 108 -20.41 46.75 23.56
CA LYS A 108 -21.86 46.94 23.71
C LYS A 108 -22.17 48.16 24.57
N GLU A 109 -21.47 48.34 25.70
CA GLU A 109 -21.66 49.50 26.60
C GLU A 109 -21.46 50.84 25.90
N VAL A 110 -20.50 50.92 24.97
CA VAL A 110 -20.27 52.14 24.18
C VAL A 110 -21.13 52.21 22.91
N MET A 111 -22.08 51.28 22.72
CA MET A 111 -22.98 51.21 21.55
C MET A 111 -22.23 51.02 20.20
N PHE A 112 -21.00 50.51 20.25
CA PHE A 112 -20.19 50.21 19.07
C PHE A 112 -20.68 48.96 18.35
N ILE A 113 -21.11 47.95 19.11
CA ILE A 113 -21.82 46.78 18.59
C ILE A 113 -23.24 46.71 19.15
N SER A 114 -24.14 46.04 18.45
CA SER A 114 -25.54 45.88 18.90
C SER A 114 -25.65 44.90 20.06
N GLU A 115 -26.47 45.23 21.05
CA GLU A 115 -26.86 44.28 22.11
C GLU A 115 -27.78 43.16 21.58
N SER A 116 -28.58 43.45 20.55
CA SER A 116 -29.61 42.55 20.03
C SER A 116 -29.18 41.71 18.83
N ASP A 117 -28.12 42.10 18.11
CA ASP A 117 -27.65 41.36 16.94
C ASP A 117 -26.65 40.27 17.35
N LYS A 118 -27.03 39.00 17.17
CA LYS A 118 -26.12 37.87 17.43
C LYS A 118 -24.94 37.82 16.47
N ASN A 119 -25.05 38.44 15.30
CA ASN A 119 -23.95 38.50 14.32
C ASN A 119 -22.81 39.42 14.75
N ASP A 120 -23.06 40.29 15.73
CA ASP A 120 -22.05 41.20 16.28
C ASP A 120 -21.17 40.54 17.35
N GLN A 121 -21.54 39.36 17.87
CA GLN A 121 -20.78 38.58 18.86
C GLN A 121 -19.73 37.68 18.18
N ARG A 122 -18.98 38.24 17.23
CA ARG A 122 -18.09 37.46 16.34
C ARG A 122 -16.92 36.81 17.06
N LEU A 123 -16.35 37.48 18.06
CA LEU A 123 -15.21 36.97 18.83
C LEU A 123 -15.67 35.89 19.81
N SER A 124 -16.80 36.11 20.51
CA SER A 124 -17.39 35.10 21.40
C SER A 124 -17.83 33.87 20.61
N ASN A 125 -18.51 34.04 19.47
CA ASN A 125 -18.88 32.92 18.59
C ASN A 125 -17.67 32.14 18.08
N PHE A 126 -16.53 32.80 17.82
CA PHE A 126 -15.29 32.12 17.44
C PHE A 126 -14.69 31.36 18.63
N ALA A 127 -14.59 32.01 19.79
CA ALA A 127 -14.05 31.44 21.02
C ALA A 127 -14.86 30.20 21.45
N ASP A 128 -16.19 30.29 21.45
CA ASP A 128 -17.11 29.19 21.79
C ASP A 128 -16.97 27.97 20.85
N ASN A 129 -16.35 28.16 19.67
CA ASN A 129 -16.04 27.09 18.72
C ASN A 129 -14.54 26.76 18.67
N VAL A 130 -13.75 27.12 19.68
CA VAL A 130 -12.32 26.80 19.75
C VAL A 130 -12.05 25.30 19.59
N GLU A 131 -12.89 24.46 20.18
CA GLU A 131 -12.77 23.00 20.06
C GLU A 131 -12.85 22.54 18.59
N VAL A 132 -13.69 23.19 17.78
CA VAL A 132 -13.81 22.89 16.34
C VAL A 132 -12.54 23.33 15.61
N HIS A 133 -12.03 24.54 15.91
CA HIS A 133 -10.80 25.04 15.30
C HIS A 133 -9.59 24.19 15.66
N PHE A 134 -9.47 23.78 16.92
CA PHE A 134 -8.47 22.84 17.39
C PHE A 134 -8.58 21.50 16.65
N ALA A 135 -9.79 20.92 16.63
CA ALA A 135 -10.03 19.63 16.02
C ALA A 135 -9.70 19.60 14.53
N VAL A 136 -10.10 20.64 13.77
CA VAL A 136 -9.81 20.77 12.34
C VAL A 136 -8.30 20.89 12.10
N ARG A 137 -7.59 21.71 12.88
CA ARG A 137 -6.14 21.89 12.76
C ARG A 137 -5.40 20.59 13.07
N LYS A 138 -5.80 19.89 14.13
CA LYS A 138 -5.17 18.63 14.54
C LYS A 138 -5.44 17.51 13.54
N LYS A 139 -6.67 17.40 13.02
CA LYS A 139 -7.00 16.48 11.92
C LYS A 139 -6.12 16.71 10.70
N ALA A 140 -5.93 17.97 10.30
CA ALA A 140 -5.03 18.30 9.19
C ALA A 140 -3.57 17.87 9.47
N GLU A 141 -3.09 18.05 10.69
CA GLU A 141 -1.75 17.61 11.12
C GLU A 141 -1.61 16.09 11.05
N ILE A 142 -2.60 15.33 11.57
CA ILE A 142 -2.63 13.86 11.55
C ILE A 142 -2.60 13.36 10.11
N LEU A 143 -3.44 13.92 9.24
CA LEU A 143 -3.50 13.51 7.83
C LEU A 143 -2.23 13.88 7.05
N ALA A 144 -1.61 15.02 7.36
CA ALA A 144 -0.33 15.41 6.76
C ALA A 144 0.79 14.42 7.17
N LYS A 145 0.84 14.03 8.45
CA LYS A 145 1.78 13.02 8.95
C LYS A 145 1.53 11.66 8.29
N ALA A 146 0.28 11.18 8.26
CA ALA A 146 -0.08 9.93 7.60
C ALA A 146 0.36 9.92 6.14
N ARG A 147 0.04 10.99 5.39
CA ARG A 147 0.47 11.15 4.00
C ARG A 147 2.00 11.12 3.85
N GLN A 148 2.72 11.82 4.73
CA GLN A 148 4.18 11.84 4.70
C GLN A 148 4.77 10.43 4.90
N LEU A 149 4.26 9.68 5.88
CA LEU A 149 4.70 8.30 6.16
C LEU A 149 4.52 7.40 4.93
N ILE A 150 3.33 7.43 4.30
CA ILE A 150 3.03 6.62 3.11
C ILE A 150 3.95 7.00 1.94
N LEU A 151 4.19 8.29 1.73
CA LEU A 151 5.05 8.77 0.65
C LEU A 151 6.53 8.43 0.88
N GLN A 152 7.03 8.59 2.11
CA GLN A 152 8.44 8.35 2.49
C GLN A 152 8.79 6.88 2.70
N CYS A 153 7.84 5.96 2.55
CA CYS A 153 8.12 4.54 2.68
C CYS A 153 9.20 4.09 1.67
N ASN A 154 10.38 3.78 2.19
CA ASN A 154 11.50 3.19 1.47
C ASN A 154 11.43 1.68 1.70
N PHE A 155 11.04 0.93 0.68
CA PHE A 155 10.85 -0.52 0.75
C PHE A 155 12.18 -1.28 0.66
N THR A 156 13.14 -0.94 1.50
CA THR A 156 14.43 -1.63 1.58
C THR A 156 14.40 -2.72 2.65
N ILE A 157 14.71 -3.96 2.27
CA ILE A 157 15.02 -5.03 3.23
C ILE A 157 16.48 -4.88 3.69
N PRO A 158 16.77 -5.08 4.98
CA PRO A 158 18.14 -5.29 5.42
C PRO A 158 18.69 -6.56 4.76
N LEU A 159 19.77 -6.44 3.99
CA LEU A 159 20.42 -7.53 3.23
C LEU A 159 21.01 -8.66 4.12
N ASP A 160 20.81 -8.63 5.43
CA ASP A 160 21.47 -9.51 6.39
C ASP A 160 20.59 -10.73 6.76
N PHE A 161 20.16 -11.49 5.76
CA PHE A 161 19.50 -12.79 5.99
C PHE A 161 20.47 -13.98 5.98
N ASP A 162 21.72 -13.79 5.54
CA ASP A 162 22.69 -14.88 5.35
C ASP A 162 23.77 -15.03 6.44
N SER A 163 23.86 -14.14 7.42
CA SER A 163 24.81 -14.32 8.52
C SER A 163 24.18 -15.12 9.67
N LYS A 164 24.44 -16.43 9.68
CA LYS A 164 24.45 -17.25 10.91
C LYS A 164 25.60 -16.81 11.84
N GLU A 165 25.70 -15.53 12.15
CA GLU A 165 26.53 -15.01 13.23
C GLU A 165 25.64 -14.27 14.23
N PRO A 166 25.46 -14.83 15.44
CA PRO A 166 24.78 -14.11 16.50
C PRO A 166 25.81 -13.15 17.07
N ASN A 167 25.88 -11.92 16.57
CA ASN A 167 26.16 -10.71 17.34
C ASN A 167 26.35 -9.49 16.43
N PHE A 168 25.76 -8.38 16.86
CA PHE A 168 25.78 -7.02 16.28
C PHE A 168 24.68 -6.70 15.25
N GLY A 169 23.46 -6.44 15.74
CA GLY A 169 22.42 -5.73 14.96
C GLY A 169 20.96 -6.08 15.22
N GLY A 170 20.66 -7.03 16.12
CA GLY A 170 19.33 -7.66 16.25
C GLY A 170 18.12 -6.78 16.59
N ASP A 171 18.32 -5.53 16.99
CA ASP A 171 17.23 -4.67 17.48
C ASP A 171 16.36 -4.10 16.33
N ARG A 172 16.93 -3.83 15.15
CA ARG A 172 16.19 -3.19 14.04
C ARG A 172 15.40 -4.15 13.14
N ILE A 173 15.84 -5.41 13.05
CA ILE A 173 15.19 -6.42 12.20
C ILE A 173 13.97 -7.03 12.92
N SER A 174 14.06 -7.21 14.23
CA SER A 174 12.97 -7.71 15.09
C SER A 174 11.71 -6.83 15.02
N HIS A 175 11.88 -5.51 14.95
CA HIS A 175 10.75 -4.57 14.92
C HIS A 175 9.89 -4.62 13.64
N ARG A 176 10.36 -5.23 12.55
CA ARG A 176 9.64 -5.29 11.27
C ARG A 176 8.82 -6.56 11.08
N PHE A 177 9.04 -7.58 11.88
CA PHE A 177 8.21 -8.78 11.90
C PHE A 177 7.05 -8.55 12.85
N VAL A 178 5.83 -8.70 12.36
CA VAL A 178 4.62 -8.50 13.15
C VAL A 178 3.77 -9.75 13.09
N ASP A 179 3.31 -10.18 14.27
CA ASP A 179 2.33 -11.25 14.40
C ASP A 179 0.97 -10.77 13.90
N LEU A 180 0.36 -11.52 13.01
CA LEU A 180 -0.94 -11.17 12.45
C LEU A 180 -2.04 -11.42 13.50
N LEU A 181 -2.90 -10.42 13.75
CA LEU A 181 -3.87 -10.46 14.85
C LEU A 181 -4.82 -11.67 14.85
N PHE A 182 -5.14 -12.23 13.67
CA PHE A 182 -6.04 -13.37 13.51
C PHE A 182 -5.36 -14.62 12.92
N SER A 183 -4.03 -14.65 12.85
CA SER A 183 -3.24 -15.83 12.47
C SER A 183 -2.17 -16.11 13.52
N SER A 184 -1.63 -17.33 13.55
CA SER A 184 -0.43 -17.64 14.35
C SER A 184 0.86 -17.32 13.60
N GLU A 185 0.76 -16.74 12.40
CA GLU A 185 1.87 -16.44 11.53
C GLU A 185 2.33 -14.98 11.70
N SER A 186 3.62 -14.74 11.45
CA SER A 186 4.22 -13.41 11.41
C SER A 186 4.60 -13.03 9.97
N CYS A 187 4.52 -11.73 9.67
CA CYS A 187 4.89 -11.20 8.36
C CYS A 187 5.83 -10.01 8.51
N MET A 188 6.69 -9.81 7.52
CA MET A 188 7.54 -8.62 7.46
C MET A 188 6.76 -7.45 6.85
N VAL A 189 6.74 -6.33 7.57
CA VAL A 189 6.12 -5.08 7.12
C VAL A 189 7.12 -3.94 7.06
N SER A 190 6.77 -2.89 6.35
CA SER A 190 7.53 -1.66 6.30
C SER A 190 7.40 -0.86 7.59
N GLU A 191 8.46 -0.10 7.90
CA GLU A 191 8.46 0.86 9.01
C GLU A 191 7.32 1.88 8.88
N ALA A 192 6.96 2.26 7.65
CA ALA A 192 5.90 3.22 7.41
C ALA A 192 4.52 2.66 7.80
N ALA A 193 4.25 1.38 7.53
CA ALA A 193 2.99 0.73 7.92
C ALA A 193 2.86 0.65 9.45
N LEU A 194 3.94 0.32 10.15
CA LEU A 194 4.01 0.32 11.61
C LEU A 194 3.76 1.72 12.18
N GLN A 195 4.48 2.74 11.71
CA GLN A 195 4.35 4.11 12.18
C GLN A 195 2.96 4.68 11.88
N LEU A 196 2.36 4.32 10.75
CA LEU A 196 1.00 4.69 10.43
C LEU A 196 0.01 4.06 11.41
N MET A 197 0.12 2.76 11.67
CA MET A 197 -0.78 2.08 12.60
C MET A 197 -0.62 2.65 14.02
N GLN A 198 0.61 2.95 14.44
CA GLN A 198 0.88 3.67 15.70
C GLN A 198 0.19 5.04 15.75
N LEU A 199 0.24 5.82 14.65
CA LEU A 199 -0.46 7.10 14.55
C LEU A 199 -1.98 6.94 14.67
N VAL A 200 -2.54 5.89 14.07
CA VAL A 200 -3.97 5.54 14.18
C VAL A 200 -4.31 5.19 15.62
N HIS A 201 -3.58 4.28 16.27
CA HIS A 201 -3.79 3.94 17.68
C HIS A 201 -3.69 5.16 18.60
N GLN A 202 -2.68 6.02 18.41
CA GLN A 202 -2.55 7.24 19.20
C GLN A 202 -3.76 8.16 19.02
N THR A 203 -4.21 8.35 17.77
CA THR A 203 -5.39 9.16 17.46
C THR A 203 -6.64 8.58 18.12
N LEU A 204 -6.82 7.25 18.12
CA LEU A 204 -7.97 6.59 18.77
C LEU A 204 -7.91 6.64 20.30
N ARG A 205 -6.72 6.63 20.90
CA ARG A 205 -6.56 6.92 22.35
C ARG A 205 -6.98 8.34 22.66
N ASP A 206 -6.61 9.30 21.82
CA ASP A 206 -7.01 10.71 21.98
C ASP A 206 -8.53 10.87 21.85
N VAL A 207 -9.20 10.09 20.98
CA VAL A 207 -10.67 10.03 20.88
C VAL A 207 -11.33 9.65 22.22
N CYS A 208 -10.76 8.68 22.94
CA CYS A 208 -11.33 8.19 24.21
C CYS A 208 -11.33 9.24 25.33
N VAL A 209 -10.42 10.22 25.27
CA VAL A 209 -10.26 11.26 26.32
C VAL A 209 -10.77 12.65 25.89
N SER A 210 -11.22 12.80 24.65
CA SER A 210 -11.63 14.08 24.06
C SER A 210 -13.11 14.42 24.28
N SER A 211 -13.45 15.72 24.14
CA SER A 211 -14.85 16.17 24.11
C SER A 211 -15.59 15.57 22.90
N PRO A 212 -16.94 15.48 22.91
CA PRO A 212 -17.71 14.90 21.80
C PRO A 212 -17.37 15.46 20.41
N ARG A 213 -17.18 16.77 20.30
CA ARG A 213 -16.91 17.42 18.99
C ARG A 213 -15.51 17.08 18.50
N VAL A 214 -14.51 17.15 19.38
CA VAL A 214 -13.11 16.83 19.06
C VAL A 214 -12.94 15.34 18.76
N ALA A 215 -13.55 14.49 19.58
CA ALA A 215 -13.50 13.05 19.44
C ALA A 215 -14.05 12.56 18.08
N LEU A 216 -15.12 13.20 17.57
CA LEU A 216 -15.68 12.87 16.27
C LEU A 216 -14.72 13.22 15.12
N GLU A 217 -14.09 14.39 15.15
CA GLU A 217 -13.10 14.77 14.13
C GLU A 217 -11.85 13.89 14.18
N PHE A 218 -11.39 13.49 15.37
CA PHE A 218 -10.24 12.60 15.51
C PHE A 218 -10.56 11.19 15.04
N TYR A 219 -11.78 10.70 15.30
CA TYR A 219 -12.26 9.43 14.76
C TYR A 219 -12.25 9.47 13.22
N TYR A 220 -12.75 10.54 12.60
CA TYR A 220 -12.67 10.72 11.16
C TYR A 220 -11.22 10.85 10.68
N ALA A 221 -10.35 11.55 11.40
CA ALA A 221 -8.93 11.66 11.05
C ALA A 221 -8.22 10.29 11.01
N ALA A 222 -8.47 9.43 12.01
CA ALA A 222 -7.93 8.08 12.05
C ALA A 222 -8.41 7.24 10.86
N ARG A 223 -9.70 7.33 10.54
CA ARG A 223 -10.32 6.63 9.42
C ARG A 223 -9.80 7.14 8.07
N ASP A 224 -9.73 8.44 7.90
CA ASP A 224 -9.21 9.12 6.71
C ASP A 224 -7.71 8.81 6.49
N ALA A 225 -6.93 8.66 7.56
CA ALA A 225 -5.52 8.24 7.46
C ALA A 225 -5.36 6.84 6.85
N LEU A 226 -6.26 5.91 7.20
CA LEU A 226 -6.30 4.57 6.59
C LEU A 226 -6.79 4.61 5.14
N LEU A 227 -7.79 5.44 4.84
CA LEU A 227 -8.27 5.66 3.47
C LEU A 227 -7.19 6.28 2.55
N LEU A 228 -6.32 7.14 3.08
CA LEU A 228 -5.19 7.68 2.32
C LEU A 228 -4.24 6.58 1.83
N CYS A 229 -4.09 5.48 2.57
CA CYS A 229 -3.28 4.35 2.11
C CYS A 229 -3.89 3.69 0.89
N GLU A 230 -5.19 3.42 0.94
CA GLU A 230 -5.96 2.85 -0.17
C GLU A 230 -5.79 3.69 -1.45
N ALA A 231 -5.80 5.03 -1.32
CA ALA A 231 -5.67 5.93 -2.46
C ALA A 231 -4.23 6.10 -2.98
N ILE A 232 -3.23 6.14 -2.09
CA ILE A 232 -1.85 6.48 -2.47
C ILE A 232 -1.07 5.24 -2.94
N ILE A 233 -1.30 4.08 -2.33
CA ILE A 233 -0.54 2.85 -2.62
C ILE A 233 -0.60 2.48 -4.11
N PRO A 234 -1.79 2.39 -4.77
CA PRO A 234 -1.87 2.03 -6.18
C PRO A 234 -1.10 3.00 -7.11
N ILE A 235 -1.11 4.30 -6.80
CA ILE A 235 -0.44 5.33 -7.60
C ILE A 235 1.08 5.23 -7.48
N LYS A 236 1.60 5.04 -6.25
CA LYS A 236 3.04 4.86 -6.02
C LYS A 236 3.56 3.60 -6.72
N LEU A 237 2.69 2.61 -6.80
CA LEU A 237 2.97 1.27 -7.26
C LEU A 237 3.02 1.14 -8.79
N GLU A 238 2.24 1.94 -9.53
CA GLU A 238 2.24 1.92 -11.01
C GLU A 238 3.65 2.04 -11.59
N ARG A 239 4.51 2.88 -10.99
CA ARG A 239 5.89 3.09 -11.47
C ARG A 239 6.90 2.01 -11.04
N GLN A 240 6.55 1.17 -10.07
CA GLN A 240 7.48 0.19 -9.46
C GLN A 240 7.15 -1.25 -9.81
N LEU A 241 5.94 -1.52 -10.31
CA LEU A 241 5.48 -2.87 -10.65
C LEU A 241 5.97 -3.42 -11.97
N ASP A 242 6.53 -2.61 -12.85
CA ASP A 242 6.97 -3.06 -14.18
C ASP A 242 8.24 -3.94 -14.10
N SER A 243 8.77 -4.20 -12.91
CA SER A 243 9.97 -5.02 -12.71
C SER A 243 9.80 -5.98 -11.53
N VAL A 244 10.61 -7.06 -11.54
CA VAL A 244 10.73 -7.99 -10.41
C VAL A 244 11.44 -7.27 -9.26
N ASN A 245 10.64 -6.64 -8.41
CA ASN A 245 11.07 -5.82 -7.28
C ASN A 245 10.36 -6.26 -5.98
N GLN A 246 11.14 -6.30 -4.92
CA GLN A 246 10.74 -6.58 -3.54
C GLN A 246 9.72 -5.59 -2.96
N VAL A 247 9.66 -4.35 -3.48
CA VAL A 247 8.67 -3.33 -3.10
C VAL A 247 7.24 -3.88 -3.15
N ALA A 248 6.89 -4.62 -4.20
CA ALA A 248 5.53 -5.13 -4.40
C ALA A 248 5.10 -6.09 -3.28
N VAL A 249 6.03 -6.94 -2.86
CA VAL A 249 5.81 -7.99 -1.86
C VAL A 249 5.69 -7.40 -0.46
N LEU A 250 6.52 -6.40 -0.12
CA LEU A 250 6.39 -5.67 1.14
C LEU A 250 5.08 -4.89 1.20
N MET A 251 4.65 -4.25 0.11
CA MET A 251 3.37 -3.54 0.07
C MET A 251 2.18 -4.49 0.21
N TYR A 252 2.27 -5.70 -0.35
CA TYR A 252 1.27 -6.76 -0.11
C TYR A 252 1.17 -7.07 1.39
N ASN A 253 2.30 -7.32 2.06
CA ASN A 253 2.33 -7.58 3.49
C ASN A 253 1.82 -6.40 4.33
N ASP A 254 2.20 -5.16 3.97
CA ASP A 254 1.70 -3.95 4.64
C ASP A 254 0.17 -3.89 4.58
N CYS A 255 -0.41 -4.08 3.40
CA CYS A 255 -1.87 -4.06 3.22
C CYS A 255 -2.54 -5.22 3.97
N LEU A 256 -1.93 -6.41 3.97
CA LEU A 256 -2.41 -7.56 4.71
C LEU A 256 -2.41 -7.28 6.22
N TYR A 257 -1.28 -6.81 6.77
CA TYR A 257 -1.15 -6.44 8.17
C TYR A 257 -2.18 -5.38 8.58
N LEU A 258 -2.26 -4.27 7.84
CA LEU A 258 -3.21 -3.20 8.11
C LEU A 258 -4.65 -3.72 8.06
N SER A 259 -4.99 -4.61 7.12
CA SER A 259 -6.33 -5.18 7.03
C SER A 259 -6.72 -5.99 8.27
N GLN A 260 -5.78 -6.71 8.89
CA GLN A 260 -6.01 -7.49 10.11
C GLN A 260 -6.13 -6.55 11.32
N GLU A 261 -5.19 -5.64 11.53
CA GLU A 261 -5.21 -4.71 12.67
C GLU A 261 -6.50 -3.86 12.72
N ILE A 262 -6.98 -3.40 11.56
CA ILE A 262 -8.21 -2.61 11.45
C ILE A 262 -9.42 -3.32 12.06
N LEU A 263 -9.50 -4.65 11.95
CA LEU A 263 -10.57 -5.44 12.53
C LEU A 263 -10.50 -5.43 14.07
N GLY A 264 -9.30 -5.33 14.64
CA GLY A 264 -9.06 -5.24 16.08
C GLY A 264 -9.42 -3.88 16.69
N LEU A 265 -9.27 -2.79 15.94
CA LEU A 265 -9.50 -1.42 16.44
C LEU A 265 -10.89 -1.22 17.05
N GLY A 266 -11.91 -1.79 16.41
CA GLY A 266 -13.29 -1.72 16.89
C GLY A 266 -13.51 -2.45 18.21
N PHE A 267 -12.74 -3.50 18.50
CA PHE A 267 -12.83 -4.23 19.76
C PHE A 267 -12.08 -3.51 20.89
N GLU A 268 -10.89 -2.98 20.60
CA GLU A 268 -10.02 -2.34 21.59
C GLU A 268 -10.57 -1.00 22.10
N TYR A 269 -11.05 -0.13 21.21
CA TYR A 269 -11.35 1.27 21.55
C TYR A 269 -12.83 1.58 21.77
N ARG A 270 -13.74 0.85 21.10
CA ARG A 270 -15.20 1.11 21.16
C ARG A 270 -15.78 1.15 22.58
N PRO A 271 -15.34 0.33 23.56
CA PRO A 271 -15.85 0.42 24.93
C PRO A 271 -15.59 1.78 25.59
N ASN A 272 -14.50 2.44 25.23
CA ASN A 272 -14.02 3.68 25.82
C ASN A 272 -14.44 4.93 25.04
N PHE A 273 -15.08 4.78 23.87
CA PHE A 273 -15.58 5.92 23.11
C PHE A 273 -16.74 6.65 23.82
N PRO A 274 -16.90 7.96 23.58
CA PRO A 274 -18.10 8.69 23.97
C PRO A 274 -19.40 7.99 23.55
N SER A 275 -20.42 8.04 24.40
CA SER A 275 -21.66 7.26 24.27
C SER A 275 -22.33 7.38 22.90
N PHE A 276 -22.39 8.58 22.32
CA PHE A 276 -23.02 8.84 21.02
C PHE A 276 -22.29 8.17 19.83
N MET A 277 -20.99 7.86 19.97
CA MET A 277 -20.19 7.24 18.90
C MET A 277 -20.16 5.73 18.95
N LYS A 278 -20.48 5.12 20.10
CA LYS A 278 -20.38 3.66 20.27
C LYS A 278 -21.19 2.87 19.25
N GLU A 279 -22.30 3.39 18.77
CA GLU A 279 -23.15 2.72 17.77
C GLU A 279 -22.67 2.93 16.33
N HIS A 280 -21.93 4.01 16.06
CA HIS A 280 -21.57 4.45 14.70
C HIS A 280 -20.09 4.22 14.35
N ALA A 281 -19.23 4.03 15.36
CA ALA A 281 -17.81 3.84 15.16
C ALA A 281 -17.49 2.42 14.65
N MET A 282 -17.25 2.30 13.34
CA MET A 282 -16.89 1.05 12.68
C MET A 282 -15.61 1.22 11.84
N PHE A 283 -14.75 0.20 11.85
CA PHE A 283 -13.54 0.11 11.05
C PHE A 283 -13.54 -1.11 10.10
N VAL A 284 -14.39 -2.09 10.41
CA VAL A 284 -14.46 -3.40 9.75
C VAL A 284 -14.73 -3.30 8.24
N ASP A 285 -15.43 -2.27 7.79
CA ASP A 285 -15.73 -2.07 6.37
C ASP A 285 -14.48 -1.76 5.52
N MET A 286 -13.38 -1.30 6.14
CA MET A 286 -12.15 -0.93 5.45
C MET A 286 -11.20 -2.11 5.21
N ALA A 287 -11.26 -3.13 6.07
CA ALA A 287 -10.38 -4.29 5.99
C ALA A 287 -10.50 -5.05 4.65
N PRO A 288 -11.72 -5.35 4.13
CA PRO A 288 -11.85 -6.00 2.82
C PRO A 288 -11.26 -5.19 1.67
N ARG A 289 -11.31 -3.85 1.74
CA ARG A 289 -10.77 -2.99 0.67
C ARG A 289 -9.25 -3.06 0.63
N LEU A 290 -8.58 -2.99 1.79
CA LEU A 290 -7.13 -3.18 1.85
C LEU A 290 -6.70 -4.59 1.45
N GLN A 291 -7.50 -5.60 1.78
CA GLN A 291 -7.23 -6.97 1.34
C GLN A 291 -7.34 -7.11 -0.19
N LEU A 292 -8.34 -6.47 -0.81
CA LEU A 292 -8.46 -6.42 -2.27
C LEU A 292 -7.26 -5.73 -2.90
N VAL A 293 -6.85 -4.58 -2.36
CA VAL A 293 -5.62 -3.90 -2.80
C VAL A 293 -4.43 -4.85 -2.70
N ALA A 294 -4.21 -5.51 -1.55
CA ALA A 294 -3.11 -6.46 -1.38
C ALA A 294 -3.10 -7.54 -2.48
N GLU A 295 -4.22 -8.21 -2.71
CA GLU A 295 -4.32 -9.27 -3.73
C GLU A 295 -4.07 -8.71 -5.14
N GLU A 296 -4.58 -7.52 -5.48
CA GLU A 296 -4.31 -6.88 -6.77
C GLU A 296 -2.82 -6.59 -6.99
N ILE A 297 -2.11 -6.13 -5.95
CA ILE A 297 -0.66 -5.90 -5.99
C ILE A 297 0.06 -7.20 -6.32
N LEU A 298 -0.22 -8.26 -5.56
CA LEU A 298 0.46 -9.53 -5.70
C LEU A 298 0.15 -10.19 -7.05
N GLN A 299 -1.11 -10.18 -7.49
CA GLN A 299 -1.52 -10.69 -8.80
C GLN A 299 -0.89 -9.92 -9.96
N LYS A 300 -0.76 -8.60 -9.87
CA LYS A 300 -0.05 -7.83 -10.90
C LYS A 300 1.43 -8.19 -10.93
N HIS A 301 2.06 -8.38 -9.77
CA HIS A 301 3.46 -8.79 -9.69
C HIS A 301 3.71 -10.20 -10.26
N ILE A 302 2.83 -11.16 -9.95
CA ILE A 302 2.87 -12.52 -10.52
C ILE A 302 2.76 -12.48 -12.05
N ARG A 303 1.86 -11.64 -12.59
CA ARG A 303 1.71 -11.47 -14.05
C ARG A 303 2.98 -10.95 -14.73
N VAL A 304 3.67 -10.00 -14.11
CA VAL A 304 4.95 -9.46 -14.63
C VAL A 304 6.03 -10.54 -14.61
N ILE A 305 6.15 -11.29 -13.50
CA ILE A 305 7.10 -12.42 -13.42
C ILE A 305 6.79 -13.48 -14.48
N ALA A 306 5.52 -13.87 -14.63
CA ALA A 306 5.10 -14.83 -15.63
C ALA A 306 5.36 -14.34 -17.07
N SER A 307 5.17 -13.04 -17.35
CA SER A 307 5.53 -12.44 -18.64
C SER A 307 7.02 -12.54 -18.91
N ASN A 308 7.86 -12.13 -17.96
CA ASN A 308 9.32 -12.18 -18.10
C ASN A 308 9.83 -13.61 -18.29
N LEU A 309 9.22 -14.58 -17.61
CA LEU A 309 9.55 -15.99 -17.79
C LEU A 309 9.12 -16.53 -19.15
N LYS A 310 7.96 -16.10 -19.68
CA LYS A 310 7.54 -16.46 -21.04
C LYS A 310 8.47 -15.87 -22.09
N GLU A 311 8.83 -14.59 -21.94
CA GLU A 311 9.83 -13.94 -22.81
C GLU A 311 11.19 -14.65 -22.74
N ALA A 312 11.58 -15.15 -21.56
CA ALA A 312 12.78 -15.97 -21.41
C ALA A 312 12.67 -17.29 -22.18
N VAL A 313 11.51 -17.96 -22.11
CA VAL A 313 11.25 -19.20 -22.88
C VAL A 313 11.23 -18.93 -24.38
N ASP A 314 10.76 -17.76 -24.84
CA ASP A 314 10.76 -17.40 -26.26
C ASP A 314 12.19 -17.36 -26.86
N GLY A 315 13.24 -17.18 -26.04
CA GLY A 315 14.64 -17.33 -26.45
C GLY A 315 15.03 -18.75 -26.90
N ALA A 316 14.23 -19.76 -26.57
CA ALA A 316 14.38 -21.13 -27.06
C ALA A 316 13.77 -21.34 -28.46
N ASP A 317 13.17 -20.30 -29.07
CA ASP A 317 12.59 -20.32 -30.42
C ASP A 317 11.63 -21.51 -30.64
N GLY A 318 10.76 -21.74 -29.66
CA GLY A 318 9.79 -22.84 -29.68
C GLY A 318 10.41 -24.23 -29.61
N PHE A 319 11.69 -24.36 -29.23
CA PHE A 319 12.44 -25.62 -29.18
C PHE A 319 12.59 -26.32 -30.54
N GLN A 320 12.52 -25.56 -31.64
CA GLN A 320 12.63 -26.09 -32.99
C GLN A 320 14.09 -26.39 -33.38
N ASN A 321 14.26 -27.43 -34.18
CA ASN A 321 15.54 -27.85 -34.76
C ASN A 321 16.64 -28.08 -33.72
N THR A 322 16.31 -28.57 -32.53
CA THR A 322 17.30 -28.77 -31.44
C THR A 322 18.32 -29.88 -31.72
N HIS A 323 18.14 -30.64 -32.80
CA HIS A 323 19.19 -31.51 -33.35
C HIS A 323 20.41 -30.72 -33.86
N GLN A 324 20.27 -29.42 -34.14
CA GLN A 324 21.36 -28.52 -34.48
C GLN A 324 21.95 -27.90 -33.22
N MET A 325 23.27 -28.01 -33.04
CA MET A 325 23.97 -27.54 -31.83
C MET A 325 23.72 -26.06 -31.47
N PRO A 326 23.65 -25.10 -32.41
CA PRO A 326 23.38 -23.70 -32.06
C PRO A 326 22.00 -23.49 -31.41
N GLN A 327 20.96 -24.16 -31.93
CA GLN A 327 19.60 -24.08 -31.44
C GLN A 327 19.46 -24.79 -30.09
N TYR A 328 20.12 -25.95 -29.93
CA TYR A 328 20.22 -26.62 -28.64
C TYR A 328 20.84 -25.73 -27.57
N GLU A 329 21.98 -25.11 -27.86
CA GLU A 329 22.66 -24.22 -26.91
C GLU A 329 21.81 -22.96 -26.61
N SER A 330 21.06 -22.43 -27.58
CA SER A 330 20.12 -21.32 -27.36
C SER A 330 18.98 -21.72 -26.41
N ALA A 331 18.37 -22.89 -26.64
CA ALA A 331 17.31 -23.41 -25.78
C ALA A 331 17.83 -23.73 -24.37
N LYS A 332 19.01 -24.36 -24.26
CA LYS A 332 19.68 -24.63 -22.99
C LYS A 332 19.98 -23.35 -22.22
N PHE A 333 20.57 -22.35 -22.88
CA PHE A 333 20.85 -21.05 -22.27
C PHE A 333 19.58 -20.38 -21.76
N SER A 334 18.51 -20.39 -22.54
CA SER A 334 17.22 -19.81 -22.16
C SER A 334 16.62 -20.49 -20.93
N LEU A 335 16.69 -21.82 -20.84
CA LEU A 335 16.20 -22.58 -19.69
C LEU A 335 17.09 -22.42 -18.44
N GLU A 336 18.40 -22.70 -18.53
CA GLU A 336 19.30 -22.67 -17.37
C GLU A 336 19.64 -21.26 -16.92
N GLN A 337 20.03 -20.38 -17.84
CA GLN A 337 20.63 -19.11 -17.47
C GLN A 337 19.59 -18.01 -17.29
N VAL A 338 18.41 -18.14 -17.93
CA VAL A 338 17.37 -17.11 -17.88
C VAL A 338 16.19 -17.53 -17.02
N VAL A 339 15.53 -18.66 -17.31
CA VAL A 339 14.36 -19.12 -16.54
C VAL A 339 14.74 -19.44 -15.10
N VAL A 340 15.76 -20.28 -14.86
CA VAL A 340 16.18 -20.63 -13.50
C VAL A 340 16.71 -19.40 -12.75
N PHE A 341 17.44 -18.50 -13.41
CA PHE A 341 17.90 -17.26 -12.78
C PHE A 341 16.75 -16.34 -12.34
N ILE A 342 15.73 -16.16 -13.18
CA ILE A 342 14.55 -15.36 -12.81
C ILE A 342 13.81 -16.01 -11.64
N LEU A 343 13.61 -17.33 -11.66
CA LEU A 343 12.96 -18.07 -10.57
C LEU A 343 13.73 -17.97 -9.27
N GLU A 344 15.06 -18.12 -9.29
CA GLU A 344 15.91 -17.99 -8.10
C GLU A 344 15.87 -16.56 -7.56
N LYS A 345 15.91 -15.54 -8.43
CA LYS A 345 15.71 -14.15 -8.02
C LYS A 345 14.36 -13.95 -7.34
N VAL A 346 13.28 -14.51 -7.89
CA VAL A 346 11.94 -14.42 -7.29
C VAL A 346 11.90 -15.12 -5.93
N ARG A 347 12.49 -16.32 -5.83
CA ARG A 347 12.62 -17.05 -4.57
C ARG A 347 13.31 -16.22 -3.49
N LEU A 348 14.47 -15.63 -3.79
CA LEU A 348 15.23 -14.79 -2.85
C LEU A 348 14.43 -13.58 -2.36
N ILE A 349 13.52 -13.05 -3.18
CA ILE A 349 12.67 -11.91 -2.83
C ILE A 349 11.43 -12.37 -2.01
N TRP A 350 10.83 -13.50 -2.37
CA TRP A 350 9.54 -13.92 -1.84
C TRP A 350 9.65 -14.78 -0.57
N GLU A 351 10.57 -15.74 -0.55
CA GLU A 351 10.73 -16.71 0.55
C GLU A 351 10.93 -16.06 1.93
N PRO A 352 11.77 -15.01 2.10
CA PRO A 352 11.96 -14.39 3.42
C PRO A 352 10.84 -13.41 3.82
N VAL A 353 9.95 -13.02 2.89
CA VAL A 353 8.99 -11.93 3.10
C VAL A 353 7.56 -12.44 3.20
N LEU A 354 7.15 -13.32 2.28
CA LEU A 354 5.79 -13.83 2.23
C LEU A 354 5.56 -14.91 3.28
N LEU A 355 4.30 -15.01 3.74
CA LEU A 355 3.85 -16.15 4.52
C LEU A 355 4.11 -17.46 3.76
N PRO A 356 4.55 -18.55 4.42
CA PRO A 356 4.90 -19.80 3.74
C PRO A 356 3.80 -20.37 2.84
N SER A 357 2.55 -20.31 3.29
CA SER A 357 1.36 -20.72 2.53
C SER A 357 1.14 -19.88 1.27
N THR A 358 1.34 -18.56 1.40
CA THR A 358 1.20 -17.59 0.30
C THR A 358 2.35 -17.75 -0.69
N TYR A 359 3.58 -17.89 -0.21
CA TYR A 359 4.75 -18.16 -1.04
C TYR A 359 4.54 -19.44 -1.87
N LYS A 360 4.19 -20.55 -1.22
CA LYS A 360 3.96 -21.84 -1.89
C LYS A 360 2.91 -21.71 -3.00
N ARG A 361 1.73 -21.18 -2.65
CA ARG A 361 0.62 -21.02 -3.60
C ARG A 361 1.05 -20.24 -4.85
N ASN A 362 1.69 -19.10 -4.65
CA ASN A 362 2.04 -18.21 -5.76
C ASN A 362 3.24 -18.71 -6.58
N MET A 363 4.23 -19.34 -5.93
CA MET A 363 5.35 -19.97 -6.65
C MET A 363 4.87 -21.14 -7.52
N CYS A 364 3.92 -21.96 -7.03
CA CYS A 364 3.29 -23.00 -7.84
C CYS A 364 2.59 -22.43 -9.09
N VAL A 365 1.87 -21.30 -8.96
CA VAL A 365 1.24 -20.62 -10.12
C VAL A 365 2.27 -20.15 -11.15
N VAL A 366 3.40 -19.60 -10.69
CA VAL A 366 4.49 -19.17 -11.57
C VAL A 366 5.11 -20.37 -12.30
N LEU A 367 5.42 -21.45 -11.56
CA LEU A 367 5.97 -22.68 -12.13
C LEU A 367 5.01 -23.33 -13.12
N GLU A 368 3.72 -23.37 -12.81
CA GLU A 368 2.69 -23.87 -13.72
C GLU A 368 2.70 -23.11 -15.04
N SER A 369 2.81 -21.78 -15.00
CA SER A 369 2.90 -20.96 -16.22
C SER A 369 4.14 -21.30 -17.06
N VAL A 370 5.26 -21.68 -16.45
CA VAL A 370 6.51 -22.02 -17.16
C VAL A 370 6.41 -23.43 -17.73
N PHE A 371 6.05 -24.42 -16.91
CA PHE A 371 5.94 -25.81 -17.37
C PHE A 371 4.85 -25.98 -18.43
N SER A 372 3.72 -25.30 -18.27
CA SER A 372 2.64 -25.30 -19.27
C SER A 372 3.14 -24.76 -20.61
N ARG A 373 3.86 -23.62 -20.59
CA ARG A 373 4.41 -23.00 -21.81
C ARG A 373 5.39 -23.92 -22.53
N ILE A 374 6.38 -24.45 -21.81
CA ILE A 374 7.41 -25.34 -22.39
C ILE A 374 6.78 -26.62 -22.94
N THR A 375 5.86 -27.22 -22.19
CA THR A 375 5.14 -28.43 -22.62
C THR A 375 4.34 -28.16 -23.90
N GLN A 376 3.66 -27.02 -23.97
CA GLN A 376 2.89 -26.63 -25.14
C GLN A 376 3.79 -26.40 -26.36
N ASP A 377 4.92 -25.70 -26.21
CA ASP A 377 5.84 -25.43 -27.32
C ASP A 377 6.40 -26.73 -27.91
N ILE A 378 6.80 -27.68 -27.05
CA ILE A 378 7.32 -28.99 -27.50
C ILE A 378 6.22 -29.82 -28.17
N LEU A 379 4.99 -29.80 -27.65
CA LEU A 379 3.87 -30.55 -28.23
C LEU A 379 3.36 -29.97 -29.56
N LEU A 380 3.68 -28.71 -29.87
CA LEU A 380 3.33 -28.05 -31.13
C LEU A 380 4.36 -28.27 -32.25
N LEU A 381 5.46 -28.98 -31.97
CA LEU A 381 6.47 -29.28 -32.97
C LEU A 381 5.96 -30.31 -33.99
N ASP A 382 6.07 -29.94 -35.27
CA ASP A 382 5.85 -30.84 -36.41
C ASP A 382 7.19 -31.43 -36.87
N ASP A 383 7.18 -32.67 -37.38
CA ASP A 383 8.32 -33.35 -38.00
C ASP A 383 9.62 -33.36 -37.17
N ILE A 384 9.55 -33.90 -35.96
CA ILE A 384 10.67 -34.00 -35.00
C ILE A 384 11.64 -35.12 -35.43
N ALA A 385 12.92 -34.78 -35.61
CA ALA A 385 13.95 -35.78 -35.91
C ALA A 385 14.24 -36.69 -34.71
N ALA A 386 14.71 -37.93 -34.96
CA ALA A 386 15.05 -38.86 -33.87
C ALA A 386 16.19 -38.36 -32.97
N GLU A 387 17.15 -37.60 -33.50
CA GLU A 387 18.17 -36.95 -32.66
C GLU A 387 17.57 -35.78 -31.86
N GLU A 388 16.55 -35.12 -32.40
CA GLU A 388 15.87 -34.00 -31.75
C GLU A 388 15.08 -34.45 -30.52
N THR A 389 14.43 -35.61 -30.56
CA THR A 389 13.72 -36.15 -29.39
C THR A 389 14.67 -36.38 -28.21
N LEU A 390 15.89 -36.86 -28.46
CA LEU A 390 16.93 -37.01 -27.44
C LEU A 390 17.40 -35.67 -26.86
N GLN A 391 17.57 -34.66 -27.70
CA GLN A 391 17.99 -33.32 -27.25
C GLN A 391 16.89 -32.62 -26.44
N LEU A 392 15.63 -32.70 -26.88
CA LEU A 392 14.47 -32.20 -26.14
C LEU A 392 14.34 -32.89 -24.77
N GLN A 393 14.51 -34.20 -24.73
CA GLN A 393 14.50 -34.96 -23.48
C GLN A 393 15.59 -34.47 -22.51
N ARG A 394 16.82 -34.28 -23.00
CA ARG A 394 17.93 -33.73 -22.20
C ARG A 394 17.60 -32.34 -21.64
N LEU A 395 17.02 -31.45 -22.46
CA LEU A 395 16.62 -30.11 -22.01
C LEU A 395 15.56 -30.17 -20.90
N ILE A 396 14.57 -31.06 -21.02
CA ILE A 396 13.54 -31.23 -19.97
C ILE A 396 14.17 -31.75 -18.68
N HIS A 397 15.02 -32.78 -18.74
CA HIS A 397 15.68 -33.32 -17.54
C HIS A 397 16.56 -32.27 -16.86
N LEU A 398 17.35 -31.54 -17.65
CA LEU A 398 18.23 -30.49 -17.16
C LEU A 398 17.45 -29.35 -16.48
N LEU A 399 16.27 -28.97 -17.01
CA LEU A 399 15.37 -28.03 -16.34
C LEU A 399 14.83 -28.59 -15.01
N LEU A 400 14.36 -29.84 -15.02
CA LEU A 400 13.79 -30.49 -13.83
C LEU A 400 14.83 -30.69 -12.73
N GLU A 401 16.05 -31.08 -13.08
CA GLU A 401 17.20 -31.21 -12.16
C GLU A 401 17.56 -29.85 -11.57
N SER A 402 17.62 -28.80 -12.39
CA SER A 402 17.92 -27.43 -11.94
C SER A 402 16.86 -26.89 -10.97
N LEU A 403 15.59 -27.27 -11.16
CA LEU A 403 14.47 -26.83 -10.32
C LEU A 403 14.17 -27.78 -9.14
N ALA A 404 14.82 -28.94 -9.07
CA ALA A 404 14.56 -29.94 -8.02
C ALA A 404 14.67 -29.37 -6.58
N PRO A 405 15.69 -28.57 -6.21
CA PRO A 405 15.78 -28.01 -4.86
C PRO A 405 14.60 -27.09 -4.50
N LEU A 406 14.08 -26.36 -5.49
CA LEU A 406 12.94 -25.46 -5.33
C LEU A 406 11.62 -26.25 -5.23
N LEU A 407 11.44 -27.31 -6.02
CA LEU A 407 10.28 -28.19 -5.91
C LEU A 407 10.25 -28.95 -4.57
N GLU A 408 11.41 -29.39 -4.08
CA GLU A 408 11.55 -30.04 -2.78
C GLU A 408 11.21 -29.09 -1.63
N SER A 409 11.70 -27.83 -1.67
CA SER A 409 11.38 -26.84 -0.63
C SER A 409 9.89 -26.53 -0.57
N LEU A 410 9.22 -26.40 -1.72
CA LEU A 410 7.76 -26.20 -1.80
C LEU A 410 6.95 -27.39 -1.27
N ASN A 411 7.46 -28.62 -1.43
CA ASN A 411 6.82 -29.83 -0.95
C ASN A 411 6.90 -29.94 0.59
N ILE A 412 8.00 -29.47 1.19
CA ILE A 412 8.21 -29.46 2.64
C ILE A 412 7.29 -28.45 3.34
N ILE A 413 6.93 -27.34 2.67
CA ILE A 413 5.98 -26.35 3.18
C ILE A 413 4.59 -27.01 3.27
N GLN A 414 4.32 -27.62 4.41
CA GLN A 414 3.01 -28.16 4.79
C GLN A 414 2.15 -27.00 5.29
N VAL A 415 0.93 -26.87 4.74
CA VAL A 415 -0.08 -25.99 5.31
C VAL A 415 -0.42 -26.53 6.70
N ASP A 416 -0.27 -25.72 7.72
CA ASP A 416 -0.26 -26.18 9.10
C ASP A 416 -1.61 -26.80 9.53
N LYS A 417 -1.46 -28.04 10.03
CA LYS A 417 -2.32 -28.92 10.82
C LYS A 417 -3.42 -28.22 11.67
N LYS A 418 -4.64 -28.08 11.16
CA LYS A 418 -5.86 -27.92 12.01
C LYS A 418 -7.12 -28.66 11.53
N SER A 419 -7.05 -29.54 10.55
CA SER A 419 -8.12 -30.52 10.31
C SER A 419 -7.53 -31.93 10.37
N ASP A 420 -7.92 -32.68 11.39
CA ASP A 420 -7.79 -34.13 11.39
C ASP A 420 -8.40 -34.67 10.09
N GLN A 421 -7.65 -35.56 9.44
CA GLN A 421 -7.87 -36.16 8.12
C GLN A 421 -7.45 -35.30 6.92
N CYS A 422 -6.65 -35.93 6.05
CA CYS A 422 -6.74 -35.93 4.58
C CYS A 422 -5.37 -35.68 3.93
N PHE A 423 -4.85 -36.75 3.30
CA PHE A 423 -3.80 -36.84 2.28
C PHE A 423 -2.94 -35.60 2.02
N SER A 424 -1.61 -35.74 2.14
CA SER A 424 -0.65 -34.82 1.52
C SER A 424 -1.04 -34.63 0.06
N ARG A 425 -1.58 -33.45 -0.29
CA ARG A 425 -1.94 -33.12 -1.67
C ARG A 425 -0.63 -33.13 -2.48
N PRO A 426 -0.50 -33.97 -3.52
CA PRO A 426 0.70 -34.01 -4.35
C PRO A 426 0.95 -32.64 -4.98
N LEU A 427 2.23 -32.27 -5.15
CA LEU A 427 2.61 -30.99 -5.78
C LEU A 427 2.03 -30.86 -7.19
N GLU A 428 1.83 -31.99 -7.87
CA GLU A 428 1.20 -32.13 -9.18
C GLU A 428 -0.25 -31.65 -9.20
N ALA A 429 -0.93 -31.60 -8.04
CA ALA A 429 -2.29 -31.05 -7.96
C ALA A 429 -2.29 -29.52 -7.83
N ASP A 430 -1.17 -28.92 -7.45
CA ASP A 430 -0.95 -27.46 -7.43
C ASP A 430 -0.24 -26.98 -8.71
N ILE A 431 0.47 -27.89 -9.40
CA ILE A 431 1.19 -27.67 -10.67
C ILE A 431 0.82 -28.80 -11.66
N PRO A 432 -0.37 -28.77 -12.29
CA PRO A 432 -0.80 -29.81 -13.23
C PRO A 432 0.20 -30.14 -14.35
N SER A 433 0.88 -29.11 -14.89
CA SER A 433 1.85 -29.27 -15.98
C SER A 433 3.14 -29.96 -15.54
N LEU A 434 3.41 -30.08 -14.23
CA LEU A 434 4.59 -30.78 -13.71
C LEU A 434 4.53 -32.29 -13.98
N GLY A 435 3.35 -32.90 -13.80
CA GLY A 435 3.15 -34.31 -14.16
C GLY A 435 3.28 -34.53 -15.67
N LYS A 436 2.73 -33.59 -16.44
CA LYS A 436 2.74 -33.63 -17.91
C LYS A 436 4.14 -33.53 -18.49
N ILE A 437 4.95 -32.57 -18.04
CA ILE A 437 6.32 -32.37 -18.56
C ILE A 437 7.25 -33.54 -18.20
N ARG A 438 7.09 -34.15 -17.02
CA ARG A 438 7.84 -35.37 -16.65
C ARG A 438 7.49 -36.53 -17.58
N LYS A 439 6.20 -36.76 -17.81
CA LYS A 439 5.74 -37.83 -18.71
C LYS A 439 6.09 -37.53 -20.17
N LEU A 440 6.20 -36.25 -20.57
CA LEU A 440 6.70 -35.85 -21.88
C LEU A 440 8.17 -36.27 -22.10
N ALA A 441 9.02 -36.13 -21.08
CA ALA A 441 10.41 -36.61 -21.15
C ALA A 441 10.47 -38.14 -21.37
N ASP A 442 9.57 -38.89 -20.72
CA ASP A 442 9.45 -40.34 -20.96
C ASP A 442 8.95 -40.61 -22.39
N LEU A 443 7.91 -39.90 -22.84
CA LEU A 443 7.28 -40.07 -24.16
C LEU A 443 8.27 -39.88 -25.32
N LEU A 444 9.23 -38.97 -25.19
CA LEU A 444 10.25 -38.69 -26.22
C LEU A 444 11.21 -39.87 -26.46
N ASP A 445 11.32 -40.82 -25.52
CA ASP A 445 12.14 -42.03 -25.63
C ASP A 445 11.30 -43.32 -25.84
N MET A 446 9.97 -43.20 -25.81
CA MET A 446 9.07 -44.34 -25.95
C MET A 446 8.89 -44.78 -27.41
N SER A 447 8.75 -46.10 -27.62
CA SER A 447 8.34 -46.65 -28.91
C SER A 447 6.86 -46.39 -29.21
N LEU A 448 6.46 -46.35 -30.49
CA LEU A 448 5.07 -46.16 -30.91
C LEU A 448 4.07 -47.10 -30.21
N LYS A 449 4.46 -48.37 -29.99
CA LYS A 449 3.61 -49.36 -29.29
C LYS A 449 3.43 -48.99 -27.83
N SER A 450 4.52 -48.63 -27.16
CA SER A 450 4.50 -48.22 -25.75
C SER A 450 3.68 -46.94 -25.54
N VAL A 451 3.79 -45.96 -26.45
CA VAL A 451 2.97 -44.73 -26.39
C VAL A 451 1.49 -45.08 -26.52
N THR A 452 1.14 -46.00 -27.43
CA THR A 452 -0.24 -46.46 -27.61
C THR A 452 -0.76 -47.15 -26.34
N GLU A 453 0.02 -48.06 -25.76
CA GLU A 453 -0.34 -48.78 -24.52
C GLU A 453 -0.51 -47.83 -23.33
N ALA A 454 0.35 -46.81 -23.20
CA ALA A 454 0.23 -45.81 -22.14
C ALA A 454 -1.04 -44.95 -22.28
N TRP A 455 -1.51 -44.67 -23.51
CA TRP A 455 -2.82 -44.06 -23.72
C TRP A 455 -3.95 -45.01 -23.34
N GLU A 456 -3.91 -46.26 -23.81
CA GLU A 456 -4.97 -47.26 -23.55
C GLU A 456 -5.15 -47.55 -22.06
N ASN A 457 -4.06 -47.53 -21.29
CA ASN A 457 -4.07 -47.72 -19.84
C ASN A 457 -4.54 -46.47 -19.06
N GLY A 458 -4.75 -45.33 -19.74
CA GLY A 458 -5.14 -44.07 -19.12
C GLY A 458 -4.02 -43.33 -18.40
N GLU A 459 -2.76 -43.77 -18.54
CA GLU A 459 -1.61 -43.11 -17.88
C GLU A 459 -1.40 -41.68 -18.41
N LEU A 460 -1.45 -41.51 -19.74
CA LEU A 460 -1.29 -40.20 -20.37
C LEU A 460 -2.45 -39.26 -20.02
N TYR A 461 -3.67 -39.77 -20.00
CA TYR A 461 -4.83 -39.00 -19.56
C TYR A 461 -4.69 -38.57 -18.09
N GLY A 462 -4.22 -39.46 -17.21
CA GLY A 462 -3.94 -39.16 -15.81
C GLY A 462 -2.88 -38.08 -15.59
N CYS A 463 -1.96 -37.90 -16.55
CA CYS A 463 -0.96 -36.82 -16.54
C CYS A 463 -1.43 -35.52 -17.24
N GLY A 464 -2.68 -35.45 -17.71
CA GLY A 464 -3.25 -34.25 -18.32
C GLY A 464 -3.02 -34.09 -19.83
N PHE A 465 -2.71 -35.18 -20.55
CA PHE A 465 -2.68 -35.18 -22.02
C PHE A 465 -4.09 -35.34 -22.60
N VAL A 466 -4.36 -34.63 -23.69
CA VAL A 466 -5.60 -34.81 -24.48
C VAL A 466 -5.36 -35.62 -25.75
N LEU A 467 -6.43 -36.19 -26.30
CA LEU A 467 -6.38 -37.04 -27.49
C LEU A 467 -5.65 -36.39 -28.66
N THR A 468 -5.90 -35.10 -28.92
CA THR A 468 -5.28 -34.36 -30.03
C THR A 468 -3.77 -34.23 -29.85
N GLU A 469 -3.32 -33.88 -28.65
CA GLU A 469 -1.88 -33.75 -28.33
C GLU A 469 -1.14 -35.07 -28.56
N VAL A 470 -1.71 -36.20 -28.11
CA VAL A 470 -1.06 -37.52 -28.28
C VAL A 470 -1.01 -37.93 -29.76
N VAL A 471 -2.07 -37.63 -30.50
CA VAL A 471 -2.16 -37.93 -31.93
C VAL A 471 -1.15 -37.10 -32.72
N ASP A 472 -1.06 -35.80 -32.43
CA ASP A 472 -0.17 -34.89 -33.15
C ASP A 472 1.29 -35.16 -32.77
N PHE A 473 1.58 -35.48 -31.50
CA PHE A 473 2.89 -35.98 -31.06
C PHE A 473 3.33 -37.24 -31.84
N ILE A 474 2.44 -38.23 -31.99
CA ILE A 474 2.74 -39.46 -32.76
C ILE A 474 3.03 -39.14 -34.22
N LYS A 475 2.26 -38.22 -34.83
CA LYS A 475 2.48 -37.82 -36.22
C LYS A 475 3.81 -37.08 -36.40
N GLY A 476 4.18 -36.24 -35.43
CA GLY A 476 5.42 -35.45 -35.46
C GLY A 476 6.68 -36.29 -35.32
N ILE A 477 6.67 -37.38 -34.54
CA ILE A 477 7.88 -38.20 -34.29
C ILE A 477 7.97 -39.42 -35.20
N PHE A 478 6.85 -40.11 -35.45
CA PHE A 478 6.87 -41.38 -36.17
C PHE A 478 6.51 -41.19 -37.65
N THR A 479 7.36 -41.68 -38.53
CA THR A 479 7.12 -41.68 -39.98
C THR A 479 5.85 -42.44 -40.37
N ASP A 480 5.24 -42.05 -41.50
CA ASP A 480 4.02 -42.71 -41.97
C ASP A 480 4.26 -44.18 -42.32
N SER A 481 3.66 -45.05 -41.52
CA SER A 481 3.77 -46.50 -41.66
C SER A 481 2.42 -47.17 -41.40
N PRO A 482 2.19 -48.39 -41.91
CA PRO A 482 0.98 -49.15 -41.60
C PRO A 482 0.78 -49.31 -40.08
N LEU A 483 1.87 -49.52 -39.34
CA LEU A 483 1.87 -49.63 -37.88
C LEU A 483 1.38 -48.34 -37.21
N ARG A 484 1.85 -47.16 -37.69
CA ARG A 484 1.38 -45.85 -37.19
C ARG A 484 -0.13 -45.68 -37.39
N ARG A 485 -0.65 -46.01 -38.56
CA ARG A 485 -2.10 -45.93 -38.86
C ARG A 485 -2.93 -46.86 -37.98
N GLU A 486 -2.43 -48.07 -37.69
CA GLU A 486 -3.08 -49.01 -36.77
C GLU A 486 -3.11 -48.46 -35.34
N CYS A 487 -1.97 -48.00 -34.82
CA CYS A 487 -1.85 -47.42 -33.48
C CYS A 487 -2.74 -46.18 -33.30
N LEU A 488 -2.74 -45.24 -34.25
CA LEU A 488 -3.64 -44.08 -34.23
C LEU A 488 -5.11 -44.51 -34.24
N GLY A 489 -5.46 -45.54 -35.02
CA GLY A 489 -6.79 -46.12 -35.03
C GLY A 489 -7.22 -46.72 -33.69
N ARG A 490 -6.28 -47.27 -32.90
CA ARG A 490 -6.54 -47.75 -31.53
C ARG A 490 -6.76 -46.58 -30.58
N ILE A 491 -5.92 -45.56 -30.64
CA ILE A 491 -6.01 -44.36 -29.79
C ILE A 491 -7.35 -43.65 -30.01
N HIS A 492 -7.81 -43.49 -31.25
CA HIS A 492 -9.11 -42.88 -31.56
C HIS A 492 -10.33 -43.67 -31.06
N ARG A 493 -10.18 -44.98 -30.78
CA ARG A 493 -11.28 -45.80 -30.24
C ARG A 493 -11.49 -45.59 -28.74
N ILE A 494 -10.50 -45.02 -28.05
CA ILE A 494 -10.54 -44.79 -26.61
C ILE A 494 -10.62 -43.29 -26.37
N ASN A 495 -11.77 -42.84 -25.88
CA ASN A 495 -12.00 -41.46 -25.48
C ASN A 495 -12.28 -41.45 -23.97
N PHE A 496 -11.47 -40.73 -23.21
CA PHE A 496 -11.54 -40.63 -21.75
C PHE A 496 -12.38 -39.45 -21.28
#